data_AF-A0A409XP11-F1
#
_entry.id   AF-A0A409XP11-F1
#
_cell.length_a   1.000
_cell.length_b   1.000
_cell.length_c   1.000
_cell.angle_alpha   90.00
_cell.angle_beta   90.00
_cell.angle_gamma   90.00
#
_symmetry.space_group_name_H-M   'P 1'
#
loop_
_entity.id
_entity.type
_entity.pdbx_description
1 polymer ?
#
loop_
_entity_poly.entity_id
_entity_poly.type
_entity_poly.pdbx_seq_one_letter_code
_entity_poly.pdbx_strand_id
1 'polypeptide(L)'
;MSVEKIPAILLTAIGVHVCAQSPTPVIPEDERKMKDGPMDIQVGSLIIKAAFWIHSAIELMIIGGAVFCPESTMYKQALGYLLPVGQGSDRIFLSPYTAVAAILIVVGATIRYLCYRELGRHFTFQVTVLKGHKLVTTGPYAYARHPAYTGSAMAIGGIVMWFMAQGSWLRESCTQTGGDWAAVLLPASAVVFTLIFVANVLRRIPTEDRLLKEQFGEEWEVASPPTPGIPKRERKAKDGPLGVRIASLILRTVSWLHAAIELIRACWLPKSERVEQLLDYLLPDASRMFLSPTTGVATMMMVVGSMIRYKRYQEMGRHFTFHVTVLKDHKLVTTGLYSIIRHPGYTGLVLNFAGLYM
;
A
#
# COMPACT_ATOMS: atom_id res chain seq x y z
N MET A 1 27.56 -13.61 0.92
CA MET A 1 27.31 -13.07 -0.43
C MET A 1 25.94 -13.52 -0.86
N SER A 2 25.12 -12.60 -1.37
CA SER A 2 23.67 -12.77 -1.29
C SER A 2 23.04 -13.24 -2.61
N VAL A 3 23.55 -14.35 -3.14
CA VAL A 3 23.05 -14.95 -4.39
C VAL A 3 21.57 -15.33 -4.26
N GLU A 4 21.11 -15.63 -3.05
CA GLU A 4 19.72 -15.88 -2.68
C GLU A 4 18.78 -14.68 -2.93
N LYS A 5 19.31 -13.46 -3.09
CA LYS A 5 18.51 -12.28 -3.45
C LYS A 5 18.12 -12.27 -4.94
N ILE A 6 18.87 -12.95 -5.82
CA ILE A 6 18.65 -12.91 -7.28
C ILE A 6 17.22 -13.35 -7.67
N PRO A 7 16.67 -14.47 -7.16
CA PRO A 7 15.29 -14.85 -7.47
C PRO A 7 14.28 -13.79 -7.02
N ALA A 8 14.48 -13.18 -5.85
CA ALA A 8 13.59 -12.13 -5.35
C ALA A 8 13.64 -10.86 -6.23
N ILE A 9 14.82 -10.47 -6.71
CA ILE A 9 14.97 -9.34 -7.65
C ILE A 9 14.20 -9.62 -8.95
N LEU A 10 14.39 -10.81 -9.54
CA LEU A 10 13.73 -11.15 -10.80
C LEU A 10 12.20 -11.26 -10.64
N LEU A 11 11.73 -11.91 -9.58
CA LEU A 11 10.30 -12.04 -9.30
C LEU A 11 9.63 -10.68 -9.06
N THR A 12 10.29 -9.79 -8.33
CA THR A 12 9.76 -8.45 -8.09
C THR A 12 9.79 -7.60 -9.35
N ALA A 13 10.86 -7.65 -10.16
CA ALA A 13 10.93 -6.93 -11.44
C ALA A 13 9.82 -7.36 -12.41
N ILE A 14 9.59 -8.68 -12.54
CA ILE A 14 8.49 -9.24 -13.33
C ILE A 14 7.14 -8.83 -12.72
N GLY A 15 6.99 -8.93 -11.40
CA GLY A 15 5.76 -8.57 -10.69
C GLY A 15 5.38 -7.11 -10.92
N VAL A 16 6.33 -6.18 -10.78
CA VAL A 16 6.13 -4.74 -11.05
C VAL A 16 5.81 -4.51 -12.53
N HIS A 17 6.50 -5.21 -13.44
CA HIS A 17 6.22 -5.10 -14.87
C HIS A 17 4.79 -5.51 -15.19
N VAL A 18 4.36 -6.70 -14.76
CA VAL A 18 3.00 -7.22 -14.95
C VAL A 18 1.99 -6.27 -14.31
N CYS A 19 2.26 -5.81 -13.09
CA CYS A 19 1.39 -4.89 -12.39
C CYS A 19 1.19 -3.57 -13.17
N ALA A 20 2.24 -3.00 -13.73
CA ALA A 20 2.18 -1.72 -14.45
C ALA A 20 1.93 -1.84 -15.97
N GLN A 21 1.72 -3.04 -16.50
CA GLN A 21 1.43 -3.24 -17.91
C GLN A 21 -0.09 -3.23 -18.14
N SER A 22 -0.57 -2.30 -18.98
CA SER A 22 -1.96 -2.32 -19.43
C SER A 22 -2.17 -3.49 -20.41
N PRO A 23 -3.20 -4.33 -20.22
CA PRO A 23 -3.54 -5.38 -21.19
C PRO A 23 -4.17 -4.82 -22.47
N THR A 24 -4.70 -3.59 -22.42
CA THR A 24 -5.33 -2.92 -23.57
C THR A 24 -4.49 -1.76 -24.09
N PRO A 25 -4.60 -1.44 -25.40
CA PRO A 25 -4.00 -0.25 -25.98
C PRO A 25 -4.48 1.05 -25.31
N VAL A 26 -3.73 2.13 -25.55
CA VAL A 26 -4.03 3.46 -25.06
C VAL A 26 -5.33 3.98 -25.66
N ILE A 27 -6.22 4.50 -24.81
CA ILE A 27 -7.46 5.15 -25.25
C ILE A 27 -7.15 6.62 -25.59
N PRO A 28 -7.57 7.12 -26.77
CA PRO A 28 -7.46 8.54 -27.15
C PRO A 28 -8.07 9.48 -26.11
N GLU A 29 -7.50 10.68 -25.93
CA GLU A 29 -7.92 11.61 -24.87
C GLU A 29 -9.38 12.07 -24.95
N ASP A 30 -9.91 12.22 -26.16
CA ASP A 30 -11.29 12.61 -26.45
C ASP A 30 -12.33 11.56 -26.02
N GLU A 31 -11.92 10.30 -25.93
CA GLU A 31 -12.76 9.20 -25.45
C GLU A 31 -12.66 8.97 -23.92
N ARG A 32 -11.79 9.69 -23.22
CA ARG A 32 -11.60 9.56 -21.76
C ARG A 32 -12.70 10.28 -21.00
N LYS A 33 -13.36 9.60 -20.06
CA LYS A 33 -14.39 10.23 -19.19
C LYS A 33 -13.80 10.94 -17.96
N MET A 34 -12.52 10.72 -17.69
CA MET A 34 -11.78 11.39 -16.63
C MET A 34 -10.45 11.88 -17.20
N LYS A 35 -10.16 13.17 -17.00
CA LYS A 35 -8.81 13.69 -17.24
C LYS A 35 -7.89 13.13 -16.17
N ASP A 36 -6.72 12.67 -16.60
CA ASP A 36 -5.69 12.25 -15.67
C ASP A 36 -5.22 13.44 -14.81
N GLY A 37 -4.55 13.12 -13.70
CA GLY A 37 -3.97 14.14 -12.84
C GLY A 37 -2.81 14.89 -13.53
N PRO A 38 -1.90 15.53 -12.78
CA PRO A 38 -0.76 16.23 -13.39
C PRO A 38 0.17 15.31 -14.20
N MET A 39 0.06 13.99 -14.03
CA MET A 39 0.82 12.98 -14.78
C MET A 39 -0.14 11.94 -15.35
N ASP A 40 -0.03 11.69 -16.66
CA ASP A 40 -0.74 10.59 -17.34
C ASP A 40 -0.34 9.24 -16.71
N ILE A 41 -1.32 8.37 -16.47
CA ILE A 41 -1.10 7.11 -15.76
C ILE A 41 -0.13 6.20 -16.51
N GLN A 42 -0.14 6.22 -17.84
CA GLN A 42 0.74 5.38 -18.64
C GLN A 42 2.18 5.87 -18.57
N VAL A 43 2.37 7.19 -18.58
CA VAL A 43 3.68 7.80 -18.33
C VAL A 43 4.18 7.41 -16.94
N GLY A 44 3.33 7.55 -15.91
CA GLY A 44 3.66 7.10 -14.55
C GLY A 44 3.99 5.61 -14.46
N SER A 45 3.24 4.76 -15.17
CA SER A 45 3.47 3.32 -15.22
C SER A 45 4.77 2.97 -15.94
N LEU A 46 5.12 3.69 -17.01
CA LEU A 46 6.39 3.55 -17.72
C LEU A 46 7.57 3.92 -16.82
N ILE A 47 7.47 5.05 -16.11
CA ILE A 47 8.50 5.52 -15.17
C ILE A 47 8.73 4.49 -14.06
N ILE A 48 7.65 3.97 -13.44
CA ILE A 48 7.77 2.96 -12.38
C ILE A 48 8.46 1.69 -12.91
N LYS A 49 8.08 1.21 -14.10
CA LYS A 49 8.72 0.03 -14.71
C LYS A 49 10.20 0.28 -14.99
N ALA A 50 10.52 1.38 -15.66
CA ALA A 50 11.89 1.72 -16.01
C ALA A 50 12.76 1.85 -14.75
N ALA A 51 12.29 2.60 -13.75
CA ALA A 51 12.99 2.77 -12.48
C ALA A 51 13.25 1.43 -11.77
N PHE A 52 12.23 0.55 -11.71
CA PHE A 52 12.38 -0.74 -11.04
C PHE A 52 13.29 -1.71 -11.80
N TRP A 53 13.24 -1.73 -13.13
CA TRP A 53 14.16 -2.54 -13.95
C TRP A 53 15.61 -2.04 -13.87
N ILE A 54 15.82 -0.72 -13.88
CA ILE A 54 17.16 -0.12 -13.68
C ILE A 54 17.70 -0.50 -12.30
N HIS A 55 16.90 -0.35 -11.25
CA HIS A 55 17.28 -0.74 -9.89
C HIS A 55 17.64 -2.23 -9.82
N SER A 56 16.81 -3.10 -10.40
CA SER A 56 17.04 -4.54 -10.46
C SER A 56 18.32 -4.90 -11.22
N ALA A 57 18.57 -4.26 -12.36
CA ALA A 57 19.76 -4.49 -13.16
C ALA A 57 21.04 -4.09 -12.41
N ILE A 58 21.00 -3.00 -11.64
CA ILE A 58 22.12 -2.57 -10.80
C ILE A 58 22.40 -3.59 -9.69
N GLU A 59 21.37 -4.06 -8.98
CA GLU A 59 21.55 -5.08 -7.94
C GLU A 59 22.11 -6.39 -8.51
N LEU A 60 21.62 -6.82 -9.67
CA LEU A 60 22.14 -8.00 -10.37
C LEU A 60 23.58 -7.80 -10.84
N MET A 61 23.96 -6.60 -11.31
CA MET A 61 25.34 -6.29 -11.68
C MET A 61 26.26 -6.35 -10.46
N ILE A 62 25.84 -5.80 -9.32
CA ILE A 62 26.63 -5.80 -8.08
C ILE A 62 26.84 -7.23 -7.58
N ILE A 63 25.76 -8.01 -7.47
CA ILE A 63 25.82 -9.41 -7.00
C ILE A 63 26.59 -10.28 -8.00
N GLY A 64 26.25 -10.19 -9.28
CA GLY A 64 26.87 -10.99 -10.34
C GLY A 64 28.36 -10.68 -10.50
N GLY A 65 28.75 -9.40 -10.53
CA GLY A 65 30.15 -9.01 -10.61
C GLY A 65 30.95 -9.49 -9.41
N ALA A 66 30.34 -9.54 -8.23
CA ALA A 66 30.98 -10.07 -7.03
C ALA A 66 31.24 -11.58 -7.11
N VAL A 67 30.31 -12.34 -7.71
CA VAL A 67 30.41 -13.80 -7.82
C VAL A 67 31.37 -14.20 -8.94
N PHE A 68 31.25 -13.57 -10.11
CA PHE A 68 31.95 -14.01 -11.31
C PHE A 68 33.29 -13.31 -11.54
N CYS A 69 33.42 -12.04 -11.12
CA CYS A 69 34.58 -11.21 -11.45
C CYS A 69 35.05 -10.31 -10.27
N PRO A 70 35.21 -10.83 -9.03
CA PRO A 70 35.50 -10.00 -7.85
C PRO A 70 36.82 -9.22 -7.97
N GLU A 71 37.82 -9.77 -8.64
CA GLU A 71 39.14 -9.14 -8.78
C GLU A 71 39.27 -8.17 -9.97
N SER A 72 38.25 -8.09 -10.83
CA SER A 72 38.31 -7.24 -12.03
C SER A 72 38.37 -5.76 -11.67
N THR A 73 39.32 -5.03 -12.24
CA THR A 73 39.45 -3.57 -12.09
C THR A 73 38.19 -2.84 -12.55
N MET A 74 37.57 -3.29 -13.64
CA MET A 74 36.34 -2.71 -14.17
C MET A 74 35.17 -2.90 -13.20
N TYR A 75 35.06 -4.07 -12.58
CA TYR A 75 34.04 -4.33 -11.57
C TYR A 75 34.24 -3.45 -10.33
N LYS A 76 35.47 -3.35 -9.82
CA LYS A 76 35.80 -2.51 -8.66
C LYS A 76 35.52 -1.02 -8.94
N GLN A 77 35.81 -0.54 -10.15
CA GLN A 77 35.45 0.82 -10.59
C GLN A 77 33.94 1.04 -10.64
N ALA A 78 33.20 0.13 -11.30
CA ALA A 78 31.74 0.19 -11.36
C ALA A 78 31.11 0.16 -9.96
N LEU A 79 31.60 -0.70 -9.07
CA LEU A 79 31.19 -0.78 -7.67
C LEU A 79 31.44 0.55 -6.95
N GLY A 80 32.58 1.22 -7.20
CA GLY A 80 32.86 2.55 -6.66
C GLY A 80 31.94 3.67 -7.17
N TYR A 81 31.26 3.51 -8.31
CA TYR A 81 30.22 4.45 -8.74
C TYR A 81 28.83 4.10 -8.21
N LEU A 82 28.54 2.80 -8.09
CA LEU A 82 27.23 2.30 -7.68
C LEU A 82 27.08 2.25 -6.15
N LEU A 83 28.19 2.09 -5.42
CA LEU A 83 28.32 2.08 -3.97
C LEU A 83 29.58 2.89 -3.53
N PRO A 84 29.55 4.24 -3.61
CA PRO A 84 30.74 5.09 -3.57
C PRO A 84 31.58 5.19 -2.29
N VAL A 85 31.29 4.42 -1.24
CA VAL A 85 31.96 4.57 0.06
C VAL A 85 32.64 3.29 0.49
N GLY A 86 33.65 2.82 -0.25
CA GLY A 86 34.59 1.76 0.20
C GLY A 86 33.95 0.44 0.64
N GLN A 87 32.74 0.15 0.17
CA GLN A 87 31.93 -0.98 0.64
C GLN A 87 31.99 -2.13 -0.36
N GLY A 88 31.96 -3.34 0.18
CA GLY A 88 31.84 -4.54 -0.63
C GLY A 88 30.42 -4.74 -1.13
N SER A 89 30.28 -5.69 -2.06
CA SER A 89 29.00 -6.22 -2.52
C SER A 89 28.21 -6.97 -1.44
N ASP A 90 28.80 -7.19 -0.27
CA ASP A 90 28.19 -7.82 0.92
C ASP A 90 27.03 -7.01 1.51
N ARG A 91 26.95 -5.71 1.20
CA ARG A 91 25.83 -4.84 1.61
C ARG A 91 24.55 -5.08 0.84
N ILE A 92 24.59 -5.73 -0.32
CA ILE A 92 23.38 -6.08 -1.06
C ILE A 92 22.96 -7.48 -0.62
N PHE A 93 21.88 -7.58 0.16
CA PHE A 93 21.40 -8.85 0.69
C PHE A 93 19.88 -8.94 0.86
N LEU A 94 19.40 -10.17 1.00
CA LEU A 94 17.98 -10.45 1.23
C LEU A 94 17.68 -10.31 2.73
N SER A 95 17.26 -9.11 3.15
CA SER A 95 16.76 -8.86 4.51
C SER A 95 15.33 -9.36 4.68
N PRO A 96 14.85 -9.56 5.92
CA PRO A 96 13.44 -9.88 6.18
C PRO A 96 12.48 -8.85 5.56
N TYR A 97 12.87 -7.58 5.55
CA TYR A 97 12.07 -6.50 4.96
C TYR A 97 12.00 -6.59 3.44
N THR A 98 13.11 -6.91 2.75
CA THR A 98 13.07 -7.13 1.29
C THR A 98 12.30 -8.39 0.94
N ALA A 99 12.33 -9.43 1.78
CA ALA A 99 11.48 -10.61 1.60
C ALA A 99 9.99 -10.30 1.73
N VAL A 100 9.57 -9.55 2.76
CA VAL A 100 8.18 -9.10 2.92
C VAL A 100 7.76 -8.20 1.75
N ALA A 101 8.62 -7.27 1.34
CA ALA A 101 8.39 -6.42 0.18
C ALA A 101 8.17 -7.24 -1.10
N ALA A 102 8.99 -8.28 -1.32
CA ALA A 102 8.85 -9.17 -2.47
C ALA A 102 7.50 -9.89 -2.46
N ILE A 103 7.08 -10.42 -1.31
CA ILE A 103 5.78 -11.08 -1.16
C ILE A 103 4.64 -10.09 -1.48
N LEU A 104 4.69 -8.86 -0.95
CA LEU A 104 3.68 -7.84 -1.23
C LEU A 104 3.60 -7.49 -2.73
N ILE A 105 4.75 -7.34 -3.39
CA ILE A 105 4.82 -7.08 -4.84
C ILE A 105 4.22 -8.25 -5.63
N VAL A 106 4.64 -9.48 -5.35
CA VAL A 106 4.20 -10.68 -6.08
C VAL A 106 2.71 -10.94 -5.87
N VAL A 107 2.21 -10.85 -4.63
CA VAL A 107 0.78 -11.02 -4.33
C VAL A 107 -0.03 -9.90 -4.98
N GLY A 108 0.40 -8.65 -4.85
CA GLY A 108 -0.26 -7.51 -5.48
C GLY A 108 -0.33 -7.62 -7.00
N ALA A 109 0.78 -8.01 -7.63
CA ALA A 109 0.86 -8.25 -9.07
C ALA A 109 -0.03 -9.42 -9.50
N THR A 110 -0.09 -10.50 -8.71
CA THR A 110 -0.95 -11.66 -8.99
C THR A 110 -2.43 -11.28 -8.96
N ILE A 111 -2.88 -10.55 -7.93
CA ILE A 111 -4.25 -10.03 -7.87
C ILE A 111 -4.54 -9.20 -9.11
N ARG A 112 -3.64 -8.29 -9.48
CA ARG A 112 -3.82 -7.41 -10.64
C ARG A 112 -3.85 -8.19 -11.96
N TYR A 113 -3.00 -9.19 -12.12
CA TYR A 113 -3.01 -10.10 -13.27
C TYR A 113 -4.33 -10.88 -13.38
N LEU A 114 -4.85 -11.40 -12.27
CA LEU A 114 -6.14 -12.07 -12.25
C LEU A 114 -7.27 -11.12 -12.66
N CYS A 115 -7.22 -9.86 -12.22
CA CYS A 115 -8.18 -8.84 -12.68
C CYS A 115 -8.09 -8.58 -14.19
N TYR A 116 -6.87 -8.52 -14.75
CA TYR A 116 -6.67 -8.34 -16.19
C TYR A 116 -7.22 -9.51 -16.99
N ARG A 117 -7.00 -10.73 -16.51
CA ARG A 117 -7.50 -11.93 -17.16
C ARG A 117 -9.02 -11.99 -17.13
N GLU A 118 -9.64 -11.58 -16.02
CA GLU A 118 -11.09 -11.63 -15.84
C GLU A 118 -11.83 -10.56 -16.66
N LEU A 119 -11.35 -9.31 -16.65
CA LEU A 119 -11.94 -8.23 -17.45
C LEU A 119 -11.52 -8.27 -18.93
N GLY A 120 -10.35 -8.84 -19.23
CA GLY A 120 -9.78 -8.91 -20.58
C GLY A 120 -9.74 -7.54 -21.25
N ARG A 121 -10.38 -7.43 -22.43
CA ARG A 121 -10.46 -6.18 -23.20
C ARG A 121 -11.17 -5.03 -22.49
N HIS A 122 -11.90 -5.30 -21.40
CA HIS A 122 -12.63 -4.29 -20.63
C HIS A 122 -11.80 -3.65 -19.52
N PHE A 123 -10.58 -4.15 -19.28
CA PHE A 123 -9.68 -3.56 -18.30
C PHE A 123 -8.93 -2.39 -18.92
N THR A 124 -9.14 -1.17 -18.40
CA THR A 124 -8.48 0.04 -18.90
C THR A 124 -7.89 0.84 -17.74
N PHE A 125 -6.68 1.39 -17.91
CA PHE A 125 -6.13 2.30 -16.90
C PHE A 125 -6.89 3.63 -16.86
N GLN A 126 -7.40 4.08 -18.01
CA GLN A 126 -8.29 5.24 -18.12
C GLN A 126 -9.71 4.87 -17.74
N VAL A 127 -10.40 5.77 -17.01
CA VAL A 127 -11.81 5.56 -16.66
C VAL A 127 -12.66 5.84 -17.90
N THR A 128 -12.98 4.78 -18.64
CA THR A 128 -13.88 4.82 -19.81
C THR A 128 -14.69 3.52 -19.85
N VAL A 129 -15.98 3.65 -20.14
CA VAL A 129 -16.84 2.50 -20.42
C VAL A 129 -16.72 2.16 -21.91
N LEU A 130 -16.04 1.05 -22.23
CA LEU A 130 -15.90 0.57 -23.61
C LEU A 130 -17.24 0.07 -24.18
N LYS A 131 -17.39 0.12 -25.50
CA LYS A 131 -18.59 -0.42 -26.18
C LYS A 131 -18.75 -1.93 -25.90
N GLY A 132 -19.96 -2.33 -25.50
CA GLY A 132 -20.28 -3.71 -25.14
C GLY A 132 -19.62 -4.18 -23.84
N HIS A 133 -19.31 -3.27 -22.91
CA HIS A 133 -18.88 -3.60 -21.55
C HIS A 133 -19.98 -4.40 -20.86
N LYS A 134 -19.63 -5.57 -20.34
CA LYS A 134 -20.50 -6.38 -19.49
C LYS A 134 -19.98 -6.30 -18.07
N LEU A 135 -20.90 -6.29 -17.10
CA LEU A 135 -20.53 -6.32 -15.71
C LEU A 135 -19.92 -7.68 -15.35
N VAL A 136 -18.70 -7.67 -14.84
CA VAL A 136 -17.95 -8.86 -14.43
C VAL A 136 -18.08 -9.03 -12.92
N THR A 137 -18.59 -10.18 -12.48
CA THR A 137 -18.83 -10.51 -11.06
C THR A 137 -18.12 -11.80 -10.62
N THR A 138 -17.27 -12.36 -11.50
CA THR A 138 -16.54 -13.60 -11.29
C THR A 138 -15.08 -13.33 -10.93
N GLY A 139 -14.34 -14.36 -10.50
CA GLY A 139 -12.94 -14.23 -10.13
C GLY A 139 -12.71 -13.25 -8.95
N PRO A 140 -11.70 -12.37 -9.00
CA PRO A 140 -11.45 -11.37 -7.95
C PRO A 140 -12.63 -10.41 -7.72
N TYR A 141 -13.44 -10.15 -8.74
CA TYR A 141 -14.59 -9.24 -8.68
C TYR A 141 -15.77 -9.78 -7.86
N ALA A 142 -15.79 -11.09 -7.58
CA ALA A 142 -16.75 -11.69 -6.66
C ALA A 142 -16.55 -11.24 -5.20
N TYR A 143 -15.33 -10.84 -4.83
CA TYR A 143 -14.96 -10.50 -3.45
C TYR A 143 -14.92 -9.00 -3.17
N ALA A 144 -14.58 -8.20 -4.18
CA ALA A 144 -14.50 -6.74 -4.06
C ALA A 144 -14.93 -6.08 -5.37
N ARG A 145 -15.44 -4.84 -5.29
CA ARG A 145 -15.75 -4.03 -6.48
C ARG A 145 -14.49 -3.64 -7.25
N HIS A 146 -13.40 -3.36 -6.52
CA HIS A 146 -12.15 -2.85 -7.07
C HIS A 146 -10.90 -3.63 -6.62
N PRO A 147 -10.83 -4.95 -6.85
CA PRO A 147 -9.70 -5.77 -6.44
C PRO A 147 -8.38 -5.32 -7.08
N ALA A 148 -8.43 -4.72 -8.28
CA ALA A 148 -7.25 -4.17 -8.96
C ALA A 148 -6.59 -3.02 -8.19
N TYR A 149 -7.36 -2.16 -7.50
CA TYR A 149 -6.78 -1.11 -6.65
C TYR A 149 -6.12 -1.69 -5.39
N THR A 150 -6.66 -2.77 -4.83
CA THR A 150 -6.02 -3.51 -3.73
C THR A 150 -4.69 -4.10 -4.17
N GLY A 151 -4.65 -4.80 -5.32
CA GLY A 151 -3.42 -5.34 -5.88
C GLY A 151 -2.37 -4.25 -6.17
N SER A 152 -2.82 -3.11 -6.70
CA SER A 152 -1.96 -1.94 -6.95
C SER A 152 -1.40 -1.36 -5.65
N ALA A 153 -2.23 -1.21 -4.61
CA ALA A 153 -1.78 -0.68 -3.32
C ALA A 153 -0.75 -1.60 -2.64
N MET A 154 -0.95 -2.92 -2.70
CA MET A 154 0.02 -3.90 -2.21
C MET A 154 1.35 -3.82 -2.97
N ALA A 155 1.29 -3.74 -4.30
CA ALA A 155 2.50 -3.64 -5.13
C ALA A 155 3.25 -2.33 -4.88
N ILE A 156 2.56 -1.19 -4.81
CA ILE A 156 3.18 0.12 -4.53
C ILE A 156 3.79 0.14 -3.12
N GLY A 157 3.07 -0.34 -2.10
CA GLY A 157 3.62 -0.44 -0.75
C GLY A 157 4.85 -1.36 -0.69
N GLY A 158 4.82 -2.47 -1.42
CA GLY A 158 5.96 -3.36 -1.58
C GLY A 158 7.15 -2.72 -2.30
N ILE A 159 6.93 -1.95 -3.37
CA ILE A 159 8.01 -1.22 -4.08
C ILE A 159 8.68 -0.20 -3.14
N VAL A 160 7.88 0.58 -2.41
CA VAL A 160 8.40 1.55 -1.43
C VAL A 160 9.23 0.83 -0.37
N MET A 161 8.70 -0.26 0.20
CA MET A 161 9.42 -1.07 1.19
C MET A 161 10.70 -1.66 0.61
N TRP A 162 10.68 -2.19 -0.62
CA TRP A 162 11.85 -2.76 -1.30
C TRP A 162 12.96 -1.73 -1.42
N PHE A 163 12.65 -0.53 -1.88
CA PHE A 163 13.63 0.55 -2.03
C PHE A 163 14.16 1.08 -0.70
N MET A 164 13.33 1.10 0.35
CA MET A 164 13.71 1.61 1.68
C MET A 164 14.34 0.56 2.59
N ALA A 165 14.27 -0.73 2.25
CA ALA A 165 14.73 -1.82 3.09
C ALA A 165 16.26 -1.96 3.09
N GLN A 166 16.81 -2.36 4.23
CA GLN A 166 18.22 -2.73 4.34
C GLN A 166 18.57 -3.81 3.33
N GLY A 167 19.74 -3.68 2.72
CA GLY A 167 20.21 -4.62 1.70
C GLY A 167 19.79 -4.26 0.28
N SER A 168 19.02 -3.17 0.09
CA SER A 168 18.62 -2.67 -1.22
C SER A 168 19.52 -1.55 -1.73
N TRP A 169 19.89 -1.62 -3.01
CA TRP A 169 20.85 -0.69 -3.61
C TRP A 169 20.52 0.77 -3.36
N LEU A 170 19.30 1.22 -3.67
CA LEU A 170 18.90 2.63 -3.48
C LEU A 170 19.11 3.14 -2.05
N ARG A 171 18.84 2.31 -1.04
CA ARG A 171 19.06 2.68 0.36
C ARG A 171 20.55 2.72 0.69
N GLU A 172 21.28 1.67 0.36
CA GLU A 172 22.71 1.55 0.67
C GLU A 172 23.55 2.59 -0.09
N SER A 173 23.14 2.95 -1.31
CA SER A 173 23.77 4.03 -2.08
C SER A 173 23.50 5.40 -1.47
N CYS A 174 22.25 5.70 -1.05
CA CYS A 174 21.87 7.04 -0.60
C CYS A 174 22.23 7.37 0.85
N THR A 175 22.18 6.40 1.76
CA THR A 175 22.49 6.61 3.20
C THR A 175 23.94 7.02 3.46
N GLN A 176 24.83 6.89 2.48
CA GLN A 176 26.27 7.13 2.66
C GLN A 176 26.93 8.02 1.59
N THR A 177 26.30 8.27 0.45
CA THR A 177 26.80 9.22 -0.57
C THR A 177 26.40 10.68 -0.34
N GLY A 178 25.27 10.91 0.31
CA GLY A 178 24.83 12.25 0.68
C GLY A 178 25.07 12.46 2.17
N GLY A 179 25.47 13.67 2.57
CA GLY A 179 25.36 14.09 3.97
C GLY A 179 23.95 13.90 4.51
N ASP A 180 23.73 14.29 5.77
CA ASP A 180 22.49 14.09 6.55
C ASP A 180 21.15 14.46 5.84
N TRP A 181 21.18 15.07 4.65
CA TRP A 181 20.05 15.36 3.77
C TRP A 181 19.53 14.16 2.94
N ALA A 182 20.39 13.32 2.34
CA ALA A 182 19.92 12.17 1.52
C ALA A 182 19.15 11.17 2.38
N ALA A 183 19.55 11.19 3.66
CA ALA A 183 18.90 10.53 4.74
C ALA A 183 17.43 10.90 4.95
N VAL A 184 17.09 12.16 4.70
CA VAL A 184 15.75 12.70 4.90
C VAL A 184 14.96 12.72 3.60
N LEU A 185 15.60 13.09 2.48
CA LEU A 185 14.94 13.28 1.20
C LEU A 185 14.37 11.97 0.62
N LEU A 186 15.10 10.86 0.75
CA LEU A 186 14.66 9.59 0.18
C LEU A 186 13.37 9.08 0.88
N PRO A 187 13.31 8.96 2.23
CA PRO A 187 12.07 8.67 2.93
C PRO A 187 10.95 9.69 2.68
N ALA A 188 11.26 10.99 2.66
CA ALA A 188 10.27 12.03 2.40
C ALA A 188 9.65 11.88 1.01
N SER A 189 10.46 11.59 -0.01
CA SER A 189 9.98 11.33 -1.37
C SER A 189 9.09 10.08 -1.45
N ALA A 190 9.41 9.03 -0.70
CA ALA A 190 8.60 7.82 -0.63
C ALA A 190 7.23 8.07 0.01
N VAL A 191 7.18 8.90 1.06
CA VAL A 191 5.93 9.35 1.68
C VAL A 191 5.10 10.19 0.71
N VAL A 192 5.71 11.18 0.06
CA VAL A 192 5.05 12.03 -0.93
C VAL A 192 4.48 11.19 -2.06
N PHE A 193 5.26 10.24 -2.60
CA PHE A 193 4.81 9.32 -3.64
C PHE A 193 3.61 8.48 -3.19
N THR A 194 3.66 7.93 -1.96
CA THR A 194 2.57 7.13 -1.38
C THR A 194 1.30 7.97 -1.20
N LEU A 195 1.42 9.21 -0.71
CA LEU A 195 0.30 10.13 -0.55
C LEU A 195 -0.34 10.50 -1.90
N ILE A 196 0.47 10.75 -2.92
CA ILE A 196 -0.01 11.01 -4.28
C ILE A 196 -0.78 9.78 -4.81
N PHE A 197 -0.25 8.58 -4.62
CA PHE A 197 -0.93 7.35 -5.03
C PHE A 197 -2.28 7.18 -4.33
N VAL A 198 -2.32 7.29 -3.00
CA VAL A 198 -3.55 7.18 -2.20
C VAL A 198 -4.58 8.23 -2.62
N ALA A 199 -4.15 9.48 -2.79
CA ALA A 199 -5.03 10.57 -3.23
C ALA A 199 -5.65 10.28 -4.60
N ASN A 200 -4.86 9.74 -5.55
CA ASN A 200 -5.36 9.35 -6.86
C ASN A 200 -6.40 8.22 -6.77
N VAL A 201 -6.12 7.16 -6.00
CA VAL A 201 -7.07 6.04 -5.81
C VAL A 201 -8.37 6.52 -5.18
N LEU A 202 -8.30 7.34 -4.12
CA LEU A 202 -9.49 7.86 -3.43
C LEU A 202 -10.33 8.79 -4.30
N ARG A 203 -9.73 9.48 -5.28
CA ARG A 203 -10.47 10.29 -6.26
C ARG A 203 -11.07 9.45 -7.40
N ARG A 204 -10.38 8.38 -7.82
CA ARG A 204 -10.81 7.52 -8.94
C ARG A 204 -11.98 6.63 -8.56
N ILE A 205 -11.92 5.95 -7.42
CA ILE A 205 -12.94 4.97 -7.02
C ILE A 205 -14.37 5.53 -7.08
N PRO A 206 -14.70 6.70 -6.50
CA PRO A 206 -16.06 7.24 -6.56
C PRO A 206 -16.51 7.63 -7.97
N THR A 207 -15.56 8.05 -8.81
CA THR A 207 -15.82 8.47 -10.19
C THR A 207 -16.15 7.27 -11.06
N GLU A 208 -15.36 6.20 -10.92
CA GLU A 208 -15.56 4.92 -11.58
C GLU A 208 -16.87 4.24 -11.11
N ASP A 209 -17.14 4.19 -9.80
CA ASP A 209 -18.40 3.68 -9.24
C ASP A 209 -19.61 4.42 -9.82
N ARG A 210 -19.52 5.75 -9.96
CA ARG A 210 -20.61 6.55 -10.53
C ARG A 210 -20.84 6.21 -12.01
N LEU A 211 -19.78 6.10 -12.80
CA LEU A 211 -19.89 5.81 -14.23
C LEU A 211 -20.41 4.39 -14.49
N LEU A 212 -19.95 3.41 -13.71
CA LEU A 212 -20.47 2.04 -13.77
C LEU A 212 -21.94 1.98 -13.36
N LYS A 213 -22.34 2.75 -12.34
CA LYS A 213 -23.74 2.88 -11.94
C LYS A 213 -24.61 3.55 -12.99
N GLU A 214 -24.13 4.62 -13.63
CA GLU A 214 -24.84 5.29 -14.73
C GLU A 214 -25.03 4.36 -15.93
N GLN A 215 -24.07 3.47 -16.20
CA GLN A 215 -24.13 2.51 -17.30
C GLN A 215 -25.02 1.29 -17.01
N PHE A 216 -24.85 0.67 -15.83
CA PHE A 216 -25.44 -0.65 -15.52
C PHE A 216 -26.64 -0.59 -14.55
N GLY A 217 -26.94 0.58 -13.98
CA GLY A 217 -28.13 0.78 -13.17
C GLY A 217 -28.25 -0.19 -11.99
N GLU A 218 -29.33 -0.97 -11.96
CA GLU A 218 -29.64 -1.92 -10.88
C GLU A 218 -28.70 -3.13 -10.85
N GLU A 219 -28.18 -3.57 -12.01
CA GLU A 219 -27.23 -4.69 -12.07
C GLU A 219 -25.98 -4.38 -11.25
N TRP A 220 -25.50 -3.13 -11.28
CA TRP A 220 -24.35 -2.68 -10.48
C TRP A 220 -24.61 -2.72 -8.97
N GLU A 221 -25.82 -2.36 -8.54
CA GLU A 221 -26.20 -2.36 -7.13
C GLU A 221 -26.31 -3.80 -6.59
N VAL A 222 -26.86 -4.72 -7.39
CA VAL A 222 -27.08 -6.13 -7.00
C VAL A 222 -25.80 -6.97 -7.08
N ALA A 223 -24.96 -6.76 -8.09
CA ALA A 223 -23.70 -7.47 -8.32
C ALA A 223 -22.62 -7.21 -7.25
N SER A 224 -22.85 -6.24 -6.39
CA SER A 224 -21.86 -5.79 -5.42
C SER A 224 -21.78 -6.73 -4.21
N PRO A 225 -20.60 -7.28 -3.84
CA PRO A 225 -20.42 -7.75 -2.47
C PRO A 225 -20.75 -6.58 -1.54
N PRO A 226 -21.43 -6.81 -0.39
CA PRO A 226 -21.95 -5.75 0.45
C PRO A 226 -20.83 -4.80 0.82
N THR A 227 -20.80 -3.64 0.16
CA THR A 227 -19.99 -2.52 0.63
C THR A 227 -20.54 -2.13 2.00
N PRO A 228 -19.71 -1.64 2.93
CA PRO A 228 -20.22 -0.95 4.11
C PRO A 228 -21.04 0.23 3.60
N GLY A 229 -22.34 0.03 3.47
CA GLY A 229 -23.23 0.99 2.86
C GLY A 229 -23.14 2.27 3.67
N ILE A 230 -22.75 3.36 3.00
CA ILE A 230 -23.44 4.61 3.30
C ILE A 230 -24.82 4.39 2.69
N PRO A 231 -25.88 4.23 3.50
CA PRO A 231 -27.24 4.10 2.96
C PRO A 231 -27.52 5.30 2.07
N LYS A 232 -28.47 5.17 1.12
CA LYS A 232 -29.09 6.34 0.46
C LYS A 232 -29.59 7.28 1.56
N ARG A 233 -28.76 8.26 1.92
CA ARG A 233 -29.17 9.37 2.75
C ARG A 233 -29.36 10.53 1.80
N GLU A 234 -30.59 11.05 1.79
CA GLU A 234 -30.79 12.48 1.65
C GLU A 234 -29.58 13.20 2.27
N ARG A 235 -28.94 14.06 1.48
CA ARG A 235 -27.90 14.96 1.93
C ARG A 235 -28.50 15.92 2.98
N LYS A 236 -28.66 15.46 4.22
CA LYS A 236 -29.04 16.26 5.40
C LYS A 236 -28.27 15.85 6.65
N ALA A 237 -27.08 15.26 6.49
CA ALA A 237 -26.14 15.07 7.61
C ALA A 237 -24.79 15.69 7.25
N LYS A 238 -24.81 17.00 6.96
CA LYS A 238 -23.59 17.79 6.91
C LYS A 238 -23.09 18.19 8.29
N ASP A 239 -23.81 17.88 9.37
CA ASP A 239 -23.53 18.45 10.70
C ASP A 239 -23.25 17.35 11.74
N GLY A 240 -22.07 16.73 11.66
CA GLY A 240 -21.38 16.31 12.88
C GLY A 240 -20.60 17.52 13.39
N PRO A 241 -20.44 17.75 14.71
CA PRO A 241 -19.72 18.91 15.22
C PRO A 241 -18.38 19.02 14.51
N LEU A 242 -18.07 20.21 13.96
CA LEU A 242 -16.87 20.44 13.15
C LEU A 242 -15.61 19.89 13.84
N GLY A 243 -15.57 20.00 15.17
CA GLY A 243 -14.51 19.44 16.03
C GLY A 243 -14.32 17.93 15.93
N VAL A 244 -15.38 17.12 15.79
CA VAL A 244 -15.26 15.65 15.67
C VAL A 244 -14.70 15.25 14.31
N ARG A 245 -15.06 15.98 13.26
CA ARG A 245 -14.50 15.77 11.91
C ARG A 245 -13.04 16.14 11.84
N ILE A 246 -12.70 17.34 12.33
CA ILE A 246 -11.33 17.84 12.39
C ILE A 246 -10.49 16.91 13.28
N ALA A 247 -10.97 16.52 14.46
CA ALA A 247 -10.27 15.57 15.33
C ALA A 247 -10.07 14.22 14.64
N SER A 248 -11.08 13.65 13.97
CA SER A 248 -10.92 12.37 13.26
C SER A 248 -9.95 12.45 12.08
N LEU A 249 -9.90 13.59 11.39
CA LEU A 249 -8.99 13.84 10.29
C LEU A 249 -7.57 14.01 10.83
N ILE A 250 -7.37 14.87 11.84
CA ILE A 250 -6.09 15.07 12.52
C ILE A 250 -5.58 13.74 13.07
N LEU A 251 -6.39 12.98 13.82
CA LEU A 251 -5.99 11.69 14.38
C LEU A 251 -5.57 10.68 13.30
N ARG A 252 -6.32 10.57 12.19
CA ARG A 252 -5.92 9.70 11.08
C ARG A 252 -4.61 10.17 10.48
N THR A 253 -4.51 11.46 10.19
CA THR A 253 -3.32 12.04 9.55
C THR A 253 -2.09 11.88 10.44
N VAL A 254 -2.21 12.12 11.75
CA VAL A 254 -1.16 11.91 12.75
C VAL A 254 -0.81 10.43 12.88
N SER A 255 -1.79 9.52 12.92
CA SER A 255 -1.53 8.07 12.99
C SER A 255 -0.81 7.54 11.74
N TRP A 256 -1.19 8.04 10.56
CA TRP A 256 -0.54 7.69 9.30
C TRP A 256 0.86 8.30 9.18
N LEU A 257 1.05 9.56 9.62
CA LEU A 257 2.36 10.17 9.70
C LEU A 257 3.25 9.41 10.68
N HIS A 258 2.74 9.04 11.84
CA HIS A 258 3.48 8.30 12.85
C HIS A 258 3.86 6.91 12.34
N ALA A 259 2.91 6.14 11.80
CA ALA A 259 3.21 4.84 11.18
C ALA A 259 4.21 4.95 10.01
N ALA A 260 4.14 6.01 9.21
CA ALA A 260 5.10 6.27 8.13
C ALA A 260 6.50 6.61 8.68
N ILE A 261 6.58 7.49 9.68
CA ILE A 261 7.84 7.86 10.36
C ILE A 261 8.46 6.63 11.02
N GLU A 262 7.68 5.77 11.65
CA GLU A 262 8.17 4.56 12.31
C GLU A 262 8.57 3.46 11.32
N LEU A 263 7.86 3.32 10.19
CA LEU A 263 8.29 2.44 9.09
C LEU A 263 9.61 2.95 8.48
N ILE A 264 9.77 4.27 8.39
CA ILE A 264 11.04 4.90 7.99
C ILE A 264 12.11 4.58 9.03
N ARG A 265 11.86 4.76 10.33
CA ARG A 265 12.84 4.42 11.38
C ARG A 265 13.29 2.96 11.32
N ALA A 266 12.35 2.02 11.22
CA ALA A 266 12.62 0.58 11.21
C ALA A 266 13.37 0.11 9.95
N CYS A 267 13.09 0.73 8.79
CA CYS A 267 13.73 0.35 7.53
C CYS A 267 15.03 1.10 7.27
N TRP A 268 15.21 2.31 7.82
CA TRP A 268 16.04 3.30 7.15
C TRP A 268 17.20 3.85 7.99
N LEU A 269 17.07 4.12 9.30
CA LEU A 269 18.08 4.93 9.99
C LEU A 269 19.46 4.25 10.10
N PRO A 270 20.52 4.83 9.50
CA PRO A 270 21.88 4.55 9.95
C PRO A 270 22.03 5.09 11.38
N LYS A 271 22.80 4.37 12.22
CA LYS A 271 23.25 4.83 13.54
C LYS A 271 24.21 6.04 13.39
N SER A 272 23.71 7.15 12.85
CA SER A 272 24.40 8.42 12.78
C SER A 272 23.99 9.22 14.02
N GLU A 273 24.97 9.52 14.87
CA GLU A 273 24.80 10.21 16.15
C GLU A 273 24.05 11.55 16.00
N ARG A 274 24.22 12.24 14.86
CA ARG A 274 23.51 13.51 14.56
C ARG A 274 22.03 13.34 14.24
N VAL A 275 21.68 12.25 13.56
CA VAL A 275 20.29 11.97 13.21
C VAL A 275 19.54 11.44 14.44
N GLU A 276 20.21 10.63 15.28
CA GLU A 276 19.68 10.24 16.59
C GLU A 276 19.44 11.46 17.48
N GLN A 277 20.39 12.40 17.56
CA GLN A 277 20.21 13.66 18.32
C GLN A 277 19.06 14.52 17.79
N LEU A 278 18.91 14.68 16.47
CA LEU A 278 17.81 15.46 15.89
C LEU A 278 16.45 14.78 16.16
N LEU A 279 16.41 13.44 16.14
CA LEU A 279 15.21 12.66 16.39
C LEU A 279 14.84 12.61 17.87
N ASP A 280 15.81 12.51 18.78
CA ASP A 280 15.58 12.60 20.22
C ASP A 280 15.10 14.00 20.63
N TYR A 281 15.55 15.03 19.91
CA TYR A 281 15.06 16.40 20.08
C TYR A 281 13.62 16.57 19.59
N LEU A 282 13.25 15.99 18.44
CA LEU A 282 11.91 16.11 17.85
C LEU A 282 10.88 15.15 18.45
N LEU A 283 11.31 13.97 18.87
CA LEU A 283 10.49 12.84 19.36
C LEU A 283 11.25 12.08 20.45
N PRO A 284 11.34 12.63 21.68
CA PRO A 284 11.99 11.94 22.79
C PRO A 284 11.32 10.58 23.08
N ASP A 285 12.13 9.55 23.39
CA ASP A 285 11.76 8.17 23.79
C ASP A 285 11.33 7.16 22.71
N ALA A 286 11.41 7.50 21.41
CA ALA A 286 10.93 6.60 20.36
C ALA A 286 11.66 5.25 20.23
N SER A 287 12.95 5.18 20.60
CA SER A 287 13.76 3.96 20.52
C SER A 287 13.32 2.85 21.48
N ARG A 288 12.59 3.18 22.55
CA ARG A 288 12.04 2.22 23.53
C ARG A 288 10.71 1.60 23.09
N MET A 289 10.13 2.13 22.01
CA MET A 289 8.78 1.83 21.57
C MET A 289 8.67 0.63 20.62
N PHE A 290 9.76 -0.02 20.20
CA PHE A 290 9.69 -1.13 19.21
C PHE A 290 10.18 -2.50 19.70
N LEU A 291 10.92 -2.57 20.81
CA LEU A 291 11.49 -3.82 21.34
C LEU A 291 11.05 -4.14 22.77
N SER A 292 10.11 -3.37 23.31
CA SER A 292 9.51 -3.67 24.60
C SER A 292 8.37 -4.68 24.43
N PRO A 293 8.18 -5.64 25.37
CA PRO A 293 7.03 -6.54 25.38
C PRO A 293 5.68 -5.81 25.26
N THR A 294 5.64 -4.54 25.70
CA THR A 294 4.47 -3.66 25.61
C THR A 294 4.09 -3.33 24.17
N THR A 295 5.04 -3.10 23.26
CA THR A 295 4.74 -2.83 21.83
C THR A 295 4.17 -4.04 21.11
N GLY A 296 4.69 -5.23 21.43
CA GLY A 296 4.15 -6.50 20.91
C GLY A 296 2.69 -6.69 21.35
N VAL A 297 2.40 -6.42 22.63
CA VAL A 297 1.06 -6.46 23.20
C VAL A 297 0.15 -5.39 22.55
N ALA A 298 0.63 -4.16 22.41
CA ALA A 298 -0.08 -3.06 21.75
C ALA A 298 -0.47 -3.41 20.30
N THR A 299 0.49 -3.91 19.52
CA THR A 299 0.27 -4.34 18.14
C THR A 299 -0.73 -5.49 18.07
N MET A 300 -0.60 -6.50 18.94
CA MET A 300 -1.55 -7.61 19.03
C MET A 300 -2.96 -7.12 19.36
N MET A 301 -3.11 -6.21 20.32
CA MET A 301 -4.40 -5.63 20.70
C MET A 301 -5.04 -4.86 19.54
N MET A 302 -4.26 -4.10 18.78
CA MET A 302 -4.75 -3.39 17.58
C MET A 302 -5.15 -4.35 16.44
N VAL A 303 -4.40 -5.43 16.23
CA VAL A 303 -4.74 -6.45 15.23
C VAL A 303 -6.01 -7.19 15.64
N VAL A 304 -6.08 -7.70 16.87
CA VAL A 304 -7.25 -8.41 17.41
C VAL A 304 -8.48 -7.51 17.44
N GLY A 305 -8.35 -6.25 17.89
CA GLY A 305 -9.45 -5.29 17.88
C GLY A 305 -9.94 -4.97 16.47
N SER A 306 -9.05 -4.89 15.49
CA SER A 306 -9.41 -4.70 14.07
C SER A 306 -10.07 -5.95 13.47
N MET A 307 -9.62 -7.16 13.83
CA MET A 307 -10.24 -8.42 13.41
C MET A 307 -11.66 -8.59 13.99
N ILE A 308 -11.86 -8.28 15.27
CA ILE A 308 -13.18 -8.28 15.93
C ILE A 308 -14.12 -7.32 15.20
N ARG A 309 -13.64 -6.12 14.84
CA ARG A 309 -14.42 -5.14 14.09
C ARG A 309 -14.75 -5.63 12.68
N TYR A 310 -13.81 -6.28 12.00
CA TYR A 310 -14.03 -6.86 10.68
C TYR A 310 -15.06 -8.00 10.70
N LYS A 311 -14.91 -8.95 11.64
CA LYS A 311 -15.83 -10.09 11.81
C LYS A 311 -17.26 -9.66 12.15
N ARG A 312 -17.40 -8.60 12.96
CA ARG A 312 -18.70 -7.92 13.20
C ARG A 312 -19.40 -7.49 11.90
N TYR A 313 -18.66 -6.93 10.94
CA TYR A 313 -19.27 -6.51 9.67
C TYR A 313 -19.74 -7.71 8.86
N GLN A 314 -18.97 -8.79 8.85
CA GLN A 314 -19.35 -10.03 8.17
C GLN A 314 -20.60 -10.66 8.79
N GLU A 315 -20.72 -10.68 10.12
CA GLU A 315 -21.86 -11.29 10.83
C GLU A 315 -23.14 -10.44 10.73
N MET A 316 -23.05 -9.11 10.75
CA MET A 316 -24.24 -8.25 10.58
C MET A 316 -24.64 -8.03 9.12
N GLY A 317 -23.71 -8.21 8.18
CA GLY A 317 -23.97 -8.07 6.74
C GLY A 317 -24.76 -6.81 6.39
N ARG A 318 -25.89 -6.99 5.70
CA ARG A 318 -26.78 -5.90 5.22
C ARG A 318 -27.48 -5.11 6.32
N HIS A 319 -27.47 -5.59 7.57
CA HIS A 319 -28.15 -4.95 8.70
C HIS A 319 -27.23 -4.01 9.48
N PHE A 320 -25.94 -3.94 9.14
CA PHE A 320 -25.01 -2.98 9.74
C PHE A 320 -25.40 -1.55 9.35
N THR A 321 -25.68 -0.71 10.36
CA THR A 321 -25.91 0.73 10.17
C THR A 321 -24.96 1.54 11.05
N PHE A 322 -24.37 2.61 10.50
CA PHE A 322 -23.51 3.54 11.25
C PHE A 322 -24.31 4.48 12.17
N HIS A 323 -25.62 4.59 11.93
CA HIS A 323 -26.57 5.29 12.79
C HIS A 323 -27.50 4.26 13.41
N VAL A 324 -27.79 4.41 14.70
CA VAL A 324 -28.73 3.54 15.41
C VAL A 324 -30.11 3.74 14.78
N THR A 325 -30.47 2.82 13.89
CA THR A 325 -31.73 2.84 13.17
C THR A 325 -32.18 1.41 12.99
N VAL A 326 -33.39 1.11 13.47
CA VAL A 326 -34.02 -0.20 13.31
C VAL A 326 -34.59 -0.25 11.90
N LEU A 327 -34.02 -1.12 11.06
CA LEU A 327 -34.55 -1.40 9.72
C LEU A 327 -35.82 -2.26 9.84
N LYS A 328 -36.76 -2.14 8.89
CA LYS A 328 -38.05 -2.86 8.93
C LYS A 328 -37.90 -4.40 9.02
N ASP A 329 -36.78 -4.95 8.54
CA ASP A 329 -36.48 -6.39 8.56
C ASP A 329 -35.32 -6.76 9.52
N HIS A 330 -35.01 -5.90 10.51
CA HIS A 330 -33.86 -6.11 11.39
C HIS A 330 -34.07 -7.34 12.29
N LYS A 331 -33.34 -8.42 12.01
CA LYS A 331 -33.29 -9.62 12.85
C LYS A 331 -32.17 -9.48 13.88
N LEU A 332 -32.45 -9.87 15.13
CA LEU A 332 -31.45 -9.89 16.18
C LEU A 332 -30.41 -10.98 15.87
N VAL A 333 -29.16 -10.57 15.66
CA VAL A 333 -28.04 -11.50 15.44
C VAL A 333 -27.51 -11.92 16.81
N THR A 334 -27.74 -13.19 17.18
CA THR A 334 -27.28 -13.78 18.45
C THR A 334 -26.25 -14.89 18.27
N THR A 335 -25.86 -15.19 17.03
CA THR A 335 -24.90 -16.25 16.69
C THR A 335 -23.50 -15.68 16.47
N GLY A 336 -22.46 -16.54 16.53
CA GLY A 336 -21.08 -16.12 16.28
C GLY A 336 -20.51 -15.24 17.39
N LEU A 337 -19.80 -14.16 17.03
CA LEU A 337 -19.16 -13.25 17.98
C LEU A 337 -20.17 -12.56 18.92
N TYR A 338 -21.39 -12.36 18.45
CA TYR A 338 -22.52 -11.80 19.22
C TYR A 338 -23.05 -12.73 20.32
N SER A 339 -22.74 -14.03 20.27
CA SER A 339 -23.08 -14.99 21.34
C SER A 339 -22.18 -14.83 22.57
N ILE A 340 -20.97 -14.30 22.38
CA ILE A 340 -19.94 -14.16 23.42
C ILE A 340 -19.85 -12.71 23.90
N ILE A 341 -19.91 -11.75 22.98
CA ILE A 341 -19.70 -10.33 23.25
C ILE A 341 -20.95 -9.55 22.81
N ARG A 342 -21.62 -8.86 23.75
CA ARG A 342 -22.83 -8.05 23.44
C ARG A 342 -22.55 -6.89 22.49
N HIS A 343 -21.33 -6.36 22.52
CA HIS A 343 -20.93 -5.15 21.79
C HIS A 343 -19.55 -5.28 21.12
N PRO A 344 -19.38 -6.21 20.17
CA PRO A 344 -18.06 -6.53 19.60
C PRO A 344 -17.41 -5.32 18.90
N GLY A 345 -18.23 -4.42 18.36
CA GLY A 345 -17.75 -3.17 17.76
C GLY A 345 -17.09 -2.22 18.75
N TYR A 346 -17.67 -2.07 19.93
CA TYR A 346 -17.09 -1.24 21.01
C TYR A 346 -15.91 -1.96 21.65
N THR A 347 -15.98 -3.29 21.83
CA THR A 347 -14.85 -4.08 22.33
C THR A 347 -13.62 -3.97 21.43
N GLY A 348 -13.78 -4.12 20.11
CA GLY A 348 -12.67 -3.94 19.18
C GLY A 348 -12.18 -2.49 19.09
N LEU A 349 -13.05 -1.50 19.33
CA LEU A 349 -12.66 -0.10 19.42
C LEU A 349 -11.83 0.18 20.68
N VAL A 350 -12.25 -0.34 21.84
CA VAL A 350 -11.53 -0.24 23.11
C VAL A 350 -10.18 -0.94 23.02
N LEU A 351 -10.11 -2.13 22.41
CA LEU A 351 -8.84 -2.84 22.17
C LEU A 351 -7.89 -2.03 21.28
N ASN A 352 -8.40 -1.43 20.20
CA ASN A 352 -7.58 -0.57 19.35
C ASN A 352 -7.11 0.69 20.07
N PHE A 353 -7.94 1.31 20.93
CA PHE A 353 -7.51 2.45 21.74
C PHE A 353 -6.51 2.04 22.81
N ALA A 354 -6.76 0.96 23.53
CA ALA A 354 -5.85 0.45 24.55
C ALA A 354 -4.48 0.11 23.95
N GLY A 355 -4.44 -0.53 22.78
CA GLY A 355 -3.19 -0.76 22.05
C GLY A 355 -2.55 0.49 21.43
N LEU A 356 -3.29 1.60 21.26
CA LEU A 356 -2.72 2.86 20.78
C LEU A 356 -2.10 3.70 21.92
N TYR A 357 -2.59 3.53 23.16
CA TYR A 357 -2.16 4.27 24.34
C TYR A 357 -1.24 3.47 25.28
N MET A 358 -0.90 2.23 24.91
CA MET A 358 0.17 1.41 25.49
C MET A 358 1.43 1.53 24.64
#